data_AF-A0A2V9L2F9-F1
#
_entry.id   AF-A0A2V9L2F9-F1
#
_cell.length_a   1.000
_cell.length_b   1.000
_cell.length_c   1.000
_cell.angle_alpha   90.00
_cell.angle_beta   90.00
_cell.angle_gamma   90.00
#
_symmetry.space_group_name_H-M   'P 1'
#
loop_
_entity.id
_entity.type
_entity.pdbx_description
1 polymer ?
#
loop_
_entity_poly.entity_id
_entity_poly.type
_entity_poly.pdbx_seq_one_letter_code
_entity_poly.pdbx_strand_id
1 'polypeptide(L)'
;MPHTPLETIKARKEATPAGLGFRMPAEWEPHEATWIGWPHNQTDWPGKFAPIPWVYAEIVRRLVPGEIVRVLAQPKVQSRARRILQRVGVVSSRVEFFNWPTNRGWTRDFGPLFLRRSGPRSEVAIARFRFNAWAKYPDWQKDDAVPERVAKSLGLRLFRPAAGGRAVSLEGGSIDV
;
A
#
# COMPACT_ATOMS: atom_id res chain seq x y z
N MET A 1 15.85 37.16 5.34
CA MET A 1 14.83 36.09 5.30
C MET A 1 13.84 36.43 4.21
N PRO A 2 13.72 35.69 3.10
CA PRO A 2 12.71 36.01 2.10
C PRO A 2 11.32 35.66 2.65
N HIS A 3 10.49 36.68 2.85
CA HIS A 3 9.08 36.51 3.21
C HIS A 3 8.37 35.82 2.05
N THR A 4 7.85 34.62 2.28
CA THR A 4 6.98 33.96 1.30
C THR A 4 5.61 34.67 1.34
N PRO A 5 5.09 35.17 0.21
CA PRO A 5 3.80 35.89 0.19
C PRO A 5 2.65 35.03 0.73
N LEU A 6 1.71 35.65 1.46
CA LEU A 6 0.53 34.99 2.05
C LEU A 6 -0.34 34.28 1.01
N GLU A 7 -0.44 34.83 -0.19
CA GLU A 7 -1.15 34.20 -1.32
C GLU A 7 -0.49 32.89 -1.76
N THR A 8 0.84 32.82 -1.77
CA THR A 8 1.60 31.59 -2.06
C THR A 8 1.38 30.52 -0.99
N ILE A 9 1.24 30.92 0.28
CA ILE A 9 0.94 30.00 1.39
C ILE A 9 -0.49 29.45 1.25
N LYS A 10 -1.47 30.31 0.92
CA LYS A 10 -2.87 29.91 0.71
C LYS A 10 -3.02 28.97 -0.49
N ALA A 11 -2.40 29.30 -1.63
CA ALA A 11 -2.39 28.45 -2.83
C ALA A 11 -1.69 27.09 -2.58
N ARG A 12 -0.59 27.08 -1.81
CA ARG A 12 0.05 25.82 -1.38
C ARG A 12 -0.84 25.00 -0.47
N LYS A 13 -1.55 25.64 0.47
CA LYS A 13 -2.48 24.95 1.38
C LYS A 13 -3.60 24.26 0.59
N GLU A 14 -4.23 24.97 -0.36
CA GLU A 14 -5.26 24.45 -1.26
C GLU A 14 -4.77 23.34 -2.21
N ALA A 15 -3.45 23.21 -2.43
CA ALA A 15 -2.86 22.15 -3.24
C ALA A 15 -2.52 20.87 -2.46
N THR A 16 -2.54 20.90 -1.12
CA THR A 16 -2.26 19.71 -0.29
C THR A 16 -3.51 18.85 -0.09
N PRO A 17 -3.36 17.54 0.21
CA PRO A 17 -4.51 16.73 0.59
C PRO A 17 -5.30 17.33 1.76
N ALA A 18 -4.60 17.79 2.82
CA ALA A 18 -5.22 18.37 4.00
C ALA A 18 -6.04 19.64 3.68
N GLY A 19 -5.51 20.56 2.86
CA GLY A 19 -6.27 21.75 2.46
C GLY A 19 -7.45 21.47 1.53
N LEU A 20 -7.46 20.30 0.87
CA LEU A 20 -8.61 19.78 0.12
C LEU A 20 -9.58 18.97 0.98
N GLY A 21 -9.34 18.87 2.30
CA GLY A 21 -10.18 18.17 3.26
C GLY A 21 -9.93 16.66 3.36
N PHE A 22 -8.84 16.15 2.78
CA PHE A 22 -8.43 14.76 2.98
C PHE A 22 -7.66 14.56 4.28
N ARG A 23 -7.87 13.43 4.93
CA ARG A 23 -7.04 12.94 6.04
C ARG A 23 -6.70 11.47 5.84
N MET A 24 -5.65 11.00 6.51
CA MET A 24 -5.44 9.56 6.67
C MET A 24 -6.44 9.05 7.73
N PRO A 25 -7.26 8.03 7.43
CA PRO A 25 -8.09 7.38 8.44
C PRO A 25 -7.22 6.63 9.45
N ALA A 26 -7.69 6.55 10.69
CA ALA A 26 -7.07 5.69 11.68
C ALA A 26 -7.31 4.22 11.33
N GLU A 27 -6.38 3.33 11.72
CA GLU A 27 -6.42 1.91 11.31
C GLU A 27 -7.60 1.11 11.90
N TRP A 28 -8.26 1.63 12.94
CA TRP A 28 -9.47 1.02 13.50
C TRP A 28 -10.77 1.49 12.84
N GLU A 29 -10.70 2.45 11.90
CA GLU A 29 -11.89 2.86 11.14
C GLU A 29 -12.31 1.76 10.13
N PRO A 30 -13.57 1.76 9.66
CA PRO A 30 -14.04 0.72 8.74
C PRO A 30 -13.21 0.62 7.45
N HIS A 31 -12.87 -0.61 7.07
CA HIS A 31 -12.09 -0.93 5.88
C HIS A 31 -12.92 -1.57 4.77
N GLU A 32 -12.56 -1.32 3.52
CA GLU A 32 -13.03 -2.09 2.36
C GLU A 32 -12.19 -3.36 2.16
N ALA A 33 -10.86 -3.21 2.24
CA ALA A 33 -9.93 -4.29 1.95
C ALA A 33 -8.57 -4.10 2.62
N THR A 34 -7.92 -5.21 2.97
CA THR A 34 -6.50 -5.27 3.32
C THR A 34 -5.66 -5.73 2.12
N TRP A 35 -4.56 -5.03 1.86
CA TRP A 35 -3.62 -5.35 0.78
C TRP A 35 -2.40 -6.12 1.31
N ILE A 36 -2.03 -7.21 0.64
CA ILE A 36 -0.89 -8.04 1.04
C ILE A 36 -0.03 -8.46 -0.14
N GLY A 37 1.27 -8.21 -0.07
CA GLY A 37 2.26 -8.69 -1.02
C GLY A 37 2.65 -10.12 -0.70
N TRP A 38 2.31 -11.07 -1.57
CA TRP A 38 2.58 -12.48 -1.29
C TRP A 38 4.10 -12.73 -1.23
N PRO A 39 4.61 -13.46 -0.22
CA PRO A 39 6.03 -13.68 -0.04
C PRO A 39 6.55 -14.55 -1.18
N HIS A 40 7.63 -14.09 -1.81
CA HIS A 40 8.27 -14.79 -2.92
C HIS A 40 9.78 -14.60 -2.96
N ASN A 41 10.30 -13.52 -2.35
CA ASN A 41 11.73 -13.25 -2.28
C ASN A 41 12.39 -14.07 -1.15
N GLN A 42 13.20 -15.06 -1.52
CA GLN A 42 13.86 -15.94 -0.55
C GLN A 42 14.98 -15.24 0.22
N THR A 43 15.57 -14.18 -0.34
CA THR A 43 16.67 -13.43 0.31
C THR A 43 16.21 -12.66 1.54
N ASP A 44 14.91 -12.38 1.66
CA ASP A 44 14.31 -11.83 2.89
C ASP A 44 14.38 -12.83 4.06
N TRP A 45 14.44 -14.13 3.77
CA TRP A 45 14.35 -15.22 4.75
C TRP A 45 15.39 -16.32 4.46
N PRO A 46 16.70 -16.00 4.57
CA PRO A 46 17.77 -16.91 4.16
C PRO A 46 17.71 -18.23 4.95
N GLY A 47 17.61 -19.33 4.22
CA GLY A 47 17.47 -20.69 4.79
C GLY A 47 16.13 -20.99 5.47
N LYS A 48 15.20 -20.03 5.55
CA LYS A 48 13.95 -20.13 6.32
C LYS A 48 12.69 -19.74 5.54
N PHE A 49 12.77 -19.65 4.22
CA PHE A 49 11.63 -19.21 3.40
C PHE A 49 10.46 -20.21 3.36
N ALA A 50 10.73 -21.52 3.47
CA ALA A 50 9.72 -22.58 3.35
C ALA A 50 8.43 -22.37 4.20
N PRO A 51 8.51 -21.99 5.49
CA PRO A 51 7.32 -21.71 6.31
C PRO A 51 6.61 -20.39 5.97
N ILE A 52 7.26 -19.42 5.34
CA ILE A 52 6.75 -18.04 5.21
C ILE A 52 5.43 -17.94 4.44
N PRO A 53 5.23 -18.61 3.29
CA PRO A 53 3.94 -18.63 2.61
C PRO A 53 2.78 -19.18 3.45
N TRP A 54 3.05 -20.08 4.41
CA TRP A 54 2.03 -20.61 5.32
C TRP A 54 1.63 -19.60 6.39
N VAL A 55 2.61 -18.84 6.92
CA VAL A 55 2.33 -17.73 7.82
C VAL A 55 1.44 -16.69 7.14
N TYR A 56 1.75 -16.32 5.90
CA TYR A 56 0.91 -15.39 5.14
C TYR A 56 -0.48 -15.97 4.86
N ALA A 57 -0.59 -17.27 4.59
CA ALA A 57 -1.89 -17.92 4.42
C ALA A 57 -2.75 -17.84 5.68
N GLU A 58 -2.15 -18.01 6.86
CA GLU A 58 -2.85 -17.85 8.14
C GLU A 58 -3.29 -16.39 8.38
N ILE A 59 -2.47 -15.40 8.01
CA ILE A 59 -2.88 -13.97 8.06
C ILE A 59 -4.12 -13.77 7.18
N VAL A 60 -4.08 -14.22 5.92
CA VAL A 60 -5.24 -14.11 5.01
C VAL A 60 -6.46 -14.82 5.59
N ARG A 61 -6.30 -16.03 6.14
CA ARG A 61 -7.38 -16.79 6.76
C ARG A 61 -8.08 -16.03 7.89
N ARG A 62 -7.34 -15.22 8.65
CA ARG A 62 -7.89 -14.40 9.74
C ARG A 62 -8.52 -13.09 9.28
N LEU A 63 -8.09 -12.52 8.14
CA LEU A 63 -8.64 -11.28 7.60
C LEU A 63 -9.94 -11.49 6.82
N VAL A 64 -10.02 -12.57 6.03
CA VAL A 64 -11.15 -12.85 5.13
C VAL A 64 -12.55 -12.78 5.76
N PRO A 65 -12.78 -13.21 7.02
CA PRO A 65 -14.08 -13.04 7.66
C PRO A 65 -14.51 -11.58 7.82
N GLY A 66 -13.56 -10.66 8.04
CA GLY A 66 -13.84 -9.24 8.27
C GLY A 66 -13.98 -8.44 6.98
N GLU A 67 -13.12 -8.68 5.99
CA GLU A 67 -12.96 -7.78 4.83
C GLU A 67 -12.42 -8.51 3.58
N ILE A 68 -12.31 -7.76 2.47
CA ILE A 68 -11.65 -8.24 1.25
C ILE A 68 -10.14 -8.29 1.49
N VAL A 69 -9.48 -9.34 1.00
CA VAL A 69 -8.01 -9.43 1.00
C VAL A 69 -7.51 -9.35 -0.44
N ARG A 70 -6.80 -8.27 -0.75
CA ARG A 70 -6.20 -8.01 -2.07
C ARG A 70 -4.74 -8.45 -2.07
N VAL A 71 -4.44 -9.53 -2.78
CA VAL A 71 -3.13 -10.17 -2.82
C VAL A 71 -2.34 -9.72 -4.06
N LEU A 72 -1.18 -9.11 -3.85
CA LEU A 72 -0.23 -8.78 -4.91
C LEU A 72 0.69 -9.97 -5.17
N ALA A 73 0.65 -10.53 -6.38
CA ALA A 73 1.51 -11.63 -6.77
C ALA A 73 1.57 -11.81 -8.30
N GLN A 74 2.75 -12.11 -8.84
CA GLN A 74 2.92 -12.52 -10.24
C GLN A 74 2.32 -13.91 -10.52
N PRO A 75 2.03 -14.32 -11.77
CA PRO A 75 1.14 -15.44 -12.06
C PRO A 75 1.61 -16.78 -11.47
N LYS A 76 2.91 -17.10 -11.60
CA LYS A 76 3.51 -18.31 -11.00
C LYS A 76 3.36 -18.33 -9.46
N VAL A 77 3.43 -17.17 -8.82
CA VAL A 77 3.30 -17.04 -7.36
C VAL A 77 1.82 -17.19 -6.96
N GLN A 78 0.89 -16.63 -7.73
CA GLN A 78 -0.55 -16.79 -7.48
C GLN A 78 -0.99 -18.25 -7.44
N SER A 79 -0.57 -19.07 -8.41
CA SER A 79 -0.92 -20.50 -8.44
C SER A 79 -0.43 -21.27 -7.22
N ARG A 80 0.70 -20.87 -6.64
CA ARG A 80 1.18 -21.44 -5.36
C ARG A 80 0.39 -20.87 -4.17
N ALA A 81 0.15 -19.56 -4.13
CA ALA A 81 -0.62 -18.91 -3.09
C ALA A 81 -2.03 -19.51 -2.96
N ARG A 82 -2.76 -19.65 -4.08
CA ARG A 82 -4.10 -20.26 -4.12
C ARG A 82 -4.12 -21.68 -3.55
N ARG A 83 -3.14 -22.52 -3.91
CA ARG A 83 -3.03 -23.88 -3.36
C ARG A 83 -2.78 -23.89 -1.85
N ILE A 84 -1.95 -22.98 -1.34
CA ILE A 84 -1.68 -22.89 0.10
C ILE A 84 -2.92 -22.37 0.84
N LEU A 85 -3.56 -21.33 0.32
CA LEU A 85 -4.82 -20.79 0.86
C LEU A 85 -5.91 -21.86 0.92
N GLN A 86 -6.08 -22.67 -0.13
CA GLN A 86 -7.01 -23.79 -0.14
C GLN A 86 -6.70 -24.80 0.98
N ARG A 87 -5.42 -25.12 1.22
CA ARG A 87 -5.00 -26.07 2.27
C ARG A 87 -5.26 -25.56 3.69
N VAL A 88 -5.29 -24.25 3.89
CA VAL A 88 -5.68 -23.65 5.18
C VAL A 88 -7.18 -23.30 5.26
N GLY A 89 -7.99 -23.82 4.31
CA GLY A 89 -9.44 -23.65 4.31
C GLY A 89 -9.94 -22.31 3.77
N VAL A 90 -9.09 -21.52 3.11
CA VAL A 90 -9.48 -20.27 2.46
C VAL A 90 -9.89 -20.55 1.02
N VAL A 91 -11.19 -20.75 0.82
CA VAL A 91 -11.84 -20.82 -0.50
C VAL A 91 -12.93 -19.75 -0.53
N SER A 92 -12.51 -18.49 -0.67
CA SER A 92 -13.40 -17.33 -0.54
C SER A 92 -13.30 -16.41 -1.75
N SER A 93 -14.46 -15.92 -2.21
CA SER A 93 -14.54 -14.86 -3.21
C SER A 93 -13.99 -13.52 -2.73
N ARG A 94 -13.77 -13.38 -1.41
CA ARG A 94 -13.15 -12.19 -0.80
C ARG A 94 -11.62 -12.13 -0.96
N VAL A 95 -10.99 -13.11 -1.61
CA VAL A 95 -9.56 -13.05 -1.93
C VAL A 95 -9.36 -12.66 -3.40
N GLU A 96 -8.97 -11.41 -3.62
CA GLU A 96 -8.74 -10.84 -4.94
C GLU A 96 -7.24 -10.85 -5.26
N PHE A 97 -6.86 -11.33 -6.44
CA PHE A 97 -5.45 -11.36 -6.84
C PHE A 97 -5.13 -10.30 -7.90
N PHE A 98 -4.10 -9.52 -7.65
CA PHE A 98 -3.56 -8.54 -8.58
C PHE A 98 -2.25 -9.03 -9.16
N ASN A 99 -2.20 -9.14 -10.49
CA ASN A 99 -1.02 -9.61 -11.23
C ASN A 99 0.05 -8.52 -11.37
N TRP A 100 0.59 -8.09 -10.23
CA TRP A 100 1.66 -7.09 -10.19
C TRP A 100 2.88 -7.69 -9.50
N PRO A 101 4.06 -7.65 -10.15
CA PRO A 101 5.28 -8.09 -9.51
C PRO A 101 5.67 -7.08 -8.42
N THR A 102 6.18 -7.59 -7.31
CA THR A 102 6.83 -6.84 -6.23
C THR A 102 8.29 -7.32 -6.13
N ASN A 103 9.13 -6.59 -5.41
CA ASN A 103 10.47 -7.04 -5.01
C ASN A 103 10.41 -7.78 -3.68
N ARG A 104 9.54 -7.34 -2.75
CA ARG A 104 9.41 -7.91 -1.39
C ARG A 104 7.94 -7.99 -0.93
N GLY A 105 7.72 -8.49 0.29
CA GLY A 105 6.38 -8.69 0.89
C GLY A 105 5.89 -7.58 1.84
N TRP A 106 6.70 -6.55 2.09
CA TRP A 106 6.48 -5.52 3.11
C TRP A 106 5.47 -4.43 2.70
N THR A 107 4.24 -4.84 2.39
CA THR A 107 3.20 -3.96 1.82
C THR A 107 2.76 -2.84 2.75
N ARG A 108 2.98 -2.93 4.06
CA ARG A 108 2.80 -1.81 4.98
C ARG A 108 3.65 -0.59 4.60
N ASP A 109 4.86 -0.83 4.08
CA ASP A 109 5.83 0.24 3.87
C ASP A 109 5.75 0.84 2.47
N PHE A 110 5.60 -0.01 1.44
CA PHE A 110 5.51 0.44 0.05
C PHE A 110 4.07 0.59 -0.47
N GLY A 111 3.08 0.12 0.29
CA GLY A 111 1.69 0.07 -0.13
C GLY A 111 1.05 1.47 -0.27
N PRO A 112 -0.15 1.52 -0.85
CA PRO A 112 -0.91 2.76 -0.96
C PRO A 112 -1.26 3.31 0.43
N LEU A 113 -0.86 4.55 0.72
CA LEU A 113 -1.39 5.31 1.86
C LEU A 113 -2.69 5.99 1.46
N PHE A 114 -3.81 5.36 1.83
CA PHE A 114 -5.14 5.86 1.51
C PHE A 114 -5.49 7.10 2.34
N LEU A 115 -6.11 8.07 1.67
CA LEU A 115 -6.68 9.26 2.29
C LEU A 115 -8.17 9.29 2.02
N ARG A 116 -8.93 9.83 2.97
CA ARG A 116 -10.37 9.99 2.88
C ARG A 116 -10.77 11.44 3.09
N ARG A 117 -11.68 11.92 2.26
CA ARG A 117 -12.47 13.13 2.49
C ARG A 117 -13.91 12.73 2.72
N SER A 118 -14.51 13.19 3.81
CA SER A 118 -15.92 12.97 4.14
C SER A 118 -16.77 14.21 3.81
N GLY A 119 -18.08 14.06 3.67
CA GLY A 119 -19.02 15.14 3.36
C GLY A 119 -19.72 14.96 2.00
N PRO A 120 -20.32 16.03 1.44
CA PRO A 120 -21.11 15.96 0.20
C PRO A 120 -20.35 15.43 -1.04
N ARG A 121 -19.02 15.49 -1.01
CA ARG A 121 -18.13 14.92 -2.03
C ARG A 121 -17.15 13.94 -1.39
N SER A 122 -17.69 12.86 -0.82
CA SER A 122 -16.88 11.79 -0.23
C SER A 122 -15.95 11.21 -1.29
N GLU A 123 -14.66 11.13 -0.98
CA GLU A 123 -13.64 10.70 -1.94
C GLU A 123 -12.53 9.94 -1.21
N VAL A 124 -12.02 8.90 -1.87
CA VAL A 124 -10.79 8.20 -1.48
C VAL A 124 -9.70 8.58 -2.47
N ALA A 125 -8.51 8.88 -1.95
CA ALA A 125 -7.32 9.18 -2.73
C ALA A 125 -6.12 8.41 -2.15
N ILE A 126 -4.99 8.47 -2.83
CA ILE A 126 -3.73 7.88 -2.35
C ILE A 126 -2.66 8.97 -2.25
N ALA A 127 -1.94 9.01 -1.14
CA ALA A 127 -0.66 9.68 -1.03
C ALA A 127 0.46 8.69 -1.44
N ARG A 128 1.11 8.96 -2.57
CA ARG A 128 2.26 8.19 -3.05
C ARG A 128 3.55 8.82 -2.56
N PHE A 129 4.02 8.38 -1.39
CA PHE A 129 5.41 8.59 -1.00
C PHE A 129 6.34 7.69 -1.82
N ARG A 130 7.60 8.10 -1.94
CA ARG A 130 8.63 7.28 -2.56
C ARG A 130 9.05 6.18 -1.59
N PHE A 131 9.15 4.96 -2.07
CA PHE A 131 9.81 3.85 -1.38
C PHE A 131 11.20 3.63 -1.96
N ASN A 132 12.20 3.41 -1.11
CA ASN A 132 13.58 3.11 -1.52
C ASN A 132 14.16 1.89 -0.78
N ALA A 133 13.29 1.00 -0.30
CA ALA A 133 13.63 -0.15 0.52
C ALA A 133 14.51 0.19 1.73
N TRP A 134 14.07 1.16 2.53
CA TRP A 134 14.73 1.61 3.76
C TRP A 134 16.19 2.03 3.53
N ALA A 135 16.52 2.49 2.32
CA ALA A 135 17.88 2.72 1.82
C ALA A 135 18.83 1.50 1.93
N LYS A 136 18.30 0.28 2.11
CA LYS A 136 19.06 -0.94 2.37
C LYS A 136 19.26 -1.80 1.12
N TYR A 137 18.24 -1.93 0.28
CA TYR A 137 18.27 -2.84 -0.86
C TYR A 137 18.25 -2.06 -2.18
N PRO A 138 18.98 -2.50 -3.22
CA PRO A 138 19.02 -1.82 -4.52
C PRO A 138 17.78 -2.10 -5.40
N ASP A 139 17.02 -3.14 -5.06
CA ASP A 139 15.88 -3.65 -5.84
C ASP A 139 14.54 -3.33 -5.15
N TRP A 140 13.97 -2.16 -5.46
CA TRP A 140 12.74 -1.65 -4.84
C TRP A 140 11.75 -1.06 -5.84
N GLN A 141 12.14 -0.95 -7.10
CA GLN A 141 11.40 -0.21 -8.13
C GLN A 141 10.02 -0.84 -8.41
N LYS A 142 9.86 -2.14 -8.21
CA LYS A 142 8.55 -2.80 -8.36
C LYS A 142 7.62 -2.50 -7.18
N ASP A 143 8.18 -2.36 -5.99
CA ASP A 143 7.47 -1.99 -4.76
C ASP A 143 7.01 -0.52 -4.82
N ASP A 144 7.90 0.40 -5.19
CA ASP A 144 7.59 1.84 -5.36
C ASP A 144 6.55 2.14 -6.45
N ALA A 145 6.33 1.20 -7.38
CA ALA A 145 5.30 1.31 -8.41
C ALA A 145 3.90 0.90 -7.92
N VAL A 146 3.78 0.25 -6.77
CA VAL A 146 2.50 -0.32 -6.29
C VAL A 146 1.43 0.74 -6.07
N PRO A 147 1.66 1.87 -5.35
CA PRO A 147 0.61 2.85 -5.11
C PRO A 147 0.03 3.44 -6.41
N GLU A 148 0.86 3.62 -7.44
CA GLU A 148 0.39 4.10 -8.76
C GLU A 148 -0.47 3.07 -9.48
N ARG A 149 -0.09 1.79 -9.41
CA ARG A 149 -0.89 0.70 -9.98
C ARG A 149 -2.25 0.59 -9.29
N VAL A 150 -2.27 0.73 -7.97
CA VAL A 150 -3.53 0.73 -7.18
C VAL A 150 -4.40 1.91 -7.59
N ALA A 151 -3.85 3.13 -7.60
CA ALA A 151 -4.60 4.32 -7.98
C ALA A 151 -5.20 4.20 -9.39
N LYS A 152 -4.40 3.74 -10.36
CA LYS A 152 -4.88 3.51 -11.73
C LYS A 152 -5.97 2.44 -11.78
N SER A 153 -5.77 1.32 -11.10
CA SER A 153 -6.71 0.19 -11.13
C SER A 153 -8.06 0.52 -10.49
N LEU A 154 -8.06 1.39 -9.48
CA LEU A 154 -9.27 1.79 -8.75
C LEU A 154 -9.82 3.16 -9.18
N GLY A 155 -9.19 3.83 -10.16
CA GLY A 155 -9.60 5.16 -10.61
C GLY A 155 -9.45 6.25 -9.54
N LEU A 156 -8.51 6.11 -8.60
CA LEU A 156 -8.34 7.02 -7.47
C LEU A 156 -7.40 8.18 -7.81
N ARG A 157 -7.68 9.34 -7.23
CA ARG A 157 -6.76 10.48 -7.26
C ARG A 157 -5.44 10.14 -6.57
N LEU A 158 -4.34 10.57 -7.16
CA LEU A 158 -2.99 10.37 -6.62
C LEU A 158 -2.32 11.70 -6.25
N PHE A 159 -1.91 11.83 -4.99
CA PHE A 159 -1.07 12.93 -4.52
C PHE A 159 0.38 12.45 -4.46
N ARG A 160 1.32 13.30 -4.90
CA ARG A 160 2.76 13.02 -4.85
C ARG A 160 3.46 14.03 -3.94
N PRO A 161 3.66 13.71 -2.65
CA PRO A 161 4.35 14.58 -1.71
C PRO A 161 5.78 14.91 -2.19
N ALA A 162 6.11 16.19 -2.19
CA ALA A 162 7.43 16.68 -2.56
C ALA A 162 7.87 17.83 -1.64
N ALA A 163 9.16 17.86 -1.33
CA ALA A 163 9.81 18.92 -0.56
C ALA A 163 11.08 19.37 -1.29
N GLY A 164 11.26 20.68 -1.48
CA GLY A 164 12.40 21.22 -2.23
C GLY A 164 12.50 20.69 -3.67
N GLY A 165 11.37 20.40 -4.31
CA GLY A 165 11.32 19.83 -5.68
C GLY A 165 11.67 18.34 -5.78
N ARG A 166 11.87 17.64 -4.65
CA ARG A 166 12.20 16.21 -4.61
C ARG A 166 11.06 15.42 -3.97
N ALA A 167 10.84 14.21 -4.45
CA ALA A 167 9.88 13.28 -3.84
C ALA A 167 10.30 12.95 -2.40
N VAL A 168 9.35 12.98 -1.47
CA VAL A 168 9.59 12.58 -0.08
C VAL A 168 9.57 11.06 0.01
N SER A 169 10.59 10.48 0.66
CA SER A 169 10.59 9.06 1.01
C SER A 169 9.98 8.89 2.40
N LEU A 170 9.02 7.98 2.52
CA LEU A 170 8.32 7.67 3.77
C LEU A 170 7.71 6.27 3.63
N GLU A 171 7.89 5.46 4.66
CA GLU A 171 7.31 4.13 4.79
C GLU A 171 6.08 4.20 5.69
N GLY A 172 4.98 3.55 5.28
CA GLY A 172 3.74 3.55 6.06
C GLY A 172 3.91 2.98 7.48
N GLY A 173 4.82 2.03 7.71
CA GLY A 173 5.12 1.49 9.04
C GLY A 173 5.93 2.43 9.94
N SER A 174 6.36 3.60 9.45
CA SER A 174 7.12 4.59 10.24
C SER A 174 6.25 5.64 10.92
N ILE A 175 4.94 5.64 10.65
CA ILE A 175 3.96 6.60 11.17
C ILE A 175 2.72 5.89 11.73
N ASP A 176 2.01 6.58 12.62
CA ASP A 176 0.72 6.17 13.19
C ASP A 176 -0.16 7.43 13.35
N VAL A 177 -1.48 7.30 13.24
CA VAL A 177 -2.43 8.45 13.15
C VAL A 177 -3.72 8.23 13.93
#